data_AF-A0A536DLM2-F1
#
_entry.id   AF-A0A536DLM2-F1
#
_cell.length_a   1.000
_cell.length_b   1.000
_cell.length_c   1.000
_cell.angle_alpha   90.00
_cell.angle_beta   90.00
_cell.angle_gamma   90.00
#
_symmetry.space_group_name_H-M   'P 1'
#
loop_
_entity.id
_entity.type
_entity.pdbx_description
1 polymer ?
#
loop_
_entity_poly.entity_id
_entity_poly.type
_entity_poly.pdbx_seq_one_letter_code
_entity_poly.pdbx_strand_id
1 'polypeptide(L)'
;MCGPTGLSEILALGRLLQGSWSAPPVQAGVNVLVSGQTGSGKTTLLNALGASIVGLDERVVTVEEIPELQLDRRLPDCVALRRPTVRWHRS
;
A
#
# COMPACT_ATOMS: atom_id res chain seq x y z
N MET A 1 -16.02 -8.90 11.37
CA MET A 1 -14.64 -8.40 11.52
C MET A 1 -14.35 -7.54 10.30
N CYS A 2 -14.57 -6.24 10.46
CA CYS A 2 -14.63 -5.26 9.38
C CYS A 2 -13.22 -4.65 9.19
N GLY A 3 -12.53 -4.98 8.10
CA GLY A 3 -11.39 -4.17 7.64
C GLY A 3 -11.91 -2.96 6.87
N PRO A 4 -11.11 -1.89 6.70
CA PRO A 4 -11.56 -0.69 6.00
C PRO A 4 -11.75 -1.04 4.51
N THR A 5 -13.00 -1.26 4.10
CA THR A 5 -13.39 -1.62 2.72
C THR A 5 -14.23 -0.53 2.06
N GLY A 6 -14.25 0.68 2.61
CA GLY A 6 -15.03 1.79 2.08
C GLY A 6 -14.24 2.69 1.12
N LEU A 7 -14.80 2.92 -0.06
CA LEU A 7 -14.44 4.04 -0.96
C LEU A 7 -14.51 5.39 -0.21
N SER A 8 -15.43 5.49 0.77
CA SER A 8 -15.58 6.61 1.70
C SER A 8 -14.42 6.81 2.68
N GLU A 9 -13.75 5.76 3.16
CA GLU A 9 -12.56 5.89 4.03
C GLU A 9 -11.33 6.32 3.22
N ILE A 10 -11.21 5.82 1.98
CA ILE A 10 -10.16 6.24 1.03
C ILE A 10 -10.37 7.71 0.62
N LEU A 11 -11.62 8.14 0.38
CA LEU A 11 -11.95 9.55 0.11
C LEU A 11 -11.80 10.46 1.35
N ALA A 12 -12.15 9.97 2.54
CA ALA A 12 -11.88 10.67 3.79
C ALA A 12 -10.37 10.90 3.99
N LEU A 13 -9.56 10.01 3.46
CA LEU A 13 -8.12 10.16 3.46
C LEU A 13 -7.59 11.09 2.36
N GLY A 14 -8.27 11.16 1.21
CA GLY A 14 -8.05 12.23 0.23
C GLY A 14 -8.23 13.62 0.84
N ARG A 15 -9.16 13.81 1.79
CA ARG A 15 -9.28 15.08 2.53
C ARG A 15 -8.04 15.42 3.38
N LEU A 16 -7.29 14.41 3.86
CA LEU A 16 -6.05 14.63 4.62
C LEU A 16 -4.88 15.09 3.75
N LEU A 17 -4.94 14.88 2.43
CA LEU A 17 -3.85 15.22 1.52
C LEU A 17 -4.06 16.55 0.77
N GLN A 18 -5.07 17.36 1.14
CA GLN A 18 -5.42 18.69 0.57
C GLN A 18 -5.62 18.75 -0.97
N GLY A 19 -5.61 17.63 -1.69
CA GLY A 19 -5.87 17.58 -3.12
C GLY A 19 -7.33 17.26 -3.43
N SER A 20 -7.90 17.96 -4.41
CA SER A 20 -9.21 17.63 -4.97
C SER A 20 -9.06 16.55 -6.05
N TRP A 21 -8.87 15.29 -5.66
CA TRP A 21 -8.86 14.18 -6.63
C TRP A 21 -10.28 13.67 -6.89
N SER A 22 -10.58 13.37 -8.16
CA SER A 22 -11.82 12.74 -8.60
C SER A 22 -11.84 11.22 -8.43
N ALA A 23 -10.67 10.63 -8.15
CA ALA A 23 -10.45 9.21 -7.92
C ALA A 23 -9.39 9.03 -6.80
N PRO A 24 -9.26 7.84 -6.18
CA PRO A 24 -8.15 7.54 -5.29
C PRO A 24 -6.80 7.96 -5.92
N PRO A 25 -5.88 8.61 -5.16
CA PRO A 25 -4.61 9.11 -5.69
C PRO A 25 -3.78 8.05 -6.44
N VAL A 26 -3.85 6.81 -5.99
CA VAL A 26 -3.18 5.66 -6.64
C VAL A 26 -3.73 5.44 -8.06
N GLN A 27 -5.04 5.54 -8.26
CA GLN A 27 -5.68 5.40 -9.58
C GLN A 27 -5.41 6.61 -10.48
N ALA A 28 -5.14 7.78 -9.89
CA ALA A 28 -4.72 8.98 -10.62
C ALA A 28 -3.23 8.94 -11.03
N GLY A 29 -2.49 7.88 -10.70
CA GLY A 29 -1.08 7.71 -11.04
C GLY A 29 -0.15 8.70 -10.34
N VAL A 30 -0.56 9.27 -9.21
CA VAL A 30 0.26 10.23 -8.46
C VAL A 30 1.10 9.55 -7.38
N ASN A 31 2.28 10.11 -7.12
CA ASN A 31 3.14 9.66 -6.04
C ASN A 31 2.58 10.13 -4.69
N VAL A 32 2.40 9.19 -3.76
CA VAL A 32 1.86 9.46 -2.41
C VAL A 32 2.91 9.11 -1.37
N LEU A 33 3.26 10.09 -0.51
CA LEU A 33 4.08 9.86 0.67
C LEU A 33 3.20 9.80 1.91
N VAL A 34 3.22 8.65 2.60
CA VAL A 34 2.55 8.49 3.90
C VAL A 34 3.58 8.63 5.02
N SER A 35 3.41 9.64 5.88
CA SER A 35 4.32 9.93 7.00
C SER A 35 3.56 10.08 8.32
N GLY A 36 4.27 9.96 9.45
CA GLY A 36 3.69 10.01 10.79
C GLY A 36 4.48 9.21 11.84
N GLN A 37 4.11 9.34 13.11
CA GLN A 37 4.77 8.66 14.23
C GLN A 37 4.66 7.11 14.13
N THR A 38 5.52 6.37 14.82
CA THR A 38 5.37 4.92 14.98
C THR A 38 3.99 4.60 15.58
N GLY A 39 3.30 3.60 15.03
CA GLY A 39 1.94 3.23 15.45
C GLY A 39 0.80 4.12 14.92
N SER A 40 1.08 5.14 14.10
CA SER A 40 0.05 6.04 13.55
C SER A 40 -0.81 5.44 12.42
N GLY A 41 -0.68 4.15 12.12
CA GLY A 41 -1.47 3.48 11.08
C GLY A 41 -1.00 3.67 9.63
N LYS A 42 0.27 4.06 9.40
CA LYS A 42 0.83 4.23 8.03
C LYS A 42 0.69 2.97 7.17
N THR A 43 1.07 1.81 7.71
CA THR A 43 0.96 0.54 6.98
C THR A 43 -0.50 0.17 6.71
N THR A 44 -1.39 0.40 7.68
CA THR A 44 -2.84 0.22 7.50
C THR A 44 -3.36 1.04 6.34
N LEU A 45 -2.88 2.29 6.26
CA LEU A 45 -3.25 3.18 5.20
C LEU A 45 -2.75 2.72 3.82
N LEU A 46 -1.47 2.35 3.72
CA LEU A 46 -0.91 1.82 2.47
C LEU A 46 -1.68 0.58 1.99
N ASN A 47 -2.12 -0.29 2.90
CA ASN A 47 -2.98 -1.43 2.56
C ASN A 47 -4.36 -1.02 2.00
N ALA A 48 -4.98 0.04 2.57
CA ALA A 48 -6.26 0.55 2.07
C ALA A 48 -6.11 1.20 0.68
N LEU A 49 -5.06 2.00 0.49
CA LEU A 49 -4.74 2.61 -0.81
C LEU A 49 -4.45 1.53 -1.87
N GLY A 50 -3.63 0.53 -1.54
CA GLY A 50 -3.34 -0.57 -2.47
C GLY A 50 -4.55 -1.44 -2.78
N ALA A 51 -5.53 -1.55 -1.88
CA ALA A 51 -6.79 -2.24 -2.16
C ALA A 51 -7.61 -1.56 -3.27
N SER A 52 -7.40 -0.25 -3.51
CA SER A 52 -8.04 0.46 -4.64
C SER A 52 -7.50 0.05 -6.01
N ILE A 53 -6.42 -0.73 -6.06
CA ILE A 53 -5.82 -1.27 -7.30
C ILE A 53 -6.53 -2.56 -7.75
N VAL A 54 -7.34 -3.19 -6.88
CA VAL A 54 -8.01 -4.46 -7.21
C VAL A 54 -8.94 -4.27 -8.42
N GLY A 55 -8.73 -5.11 -9.45
CA GLY A 55 -9.49 -5.06 -10.69
C GLY A 55 -8.90 -4.14 -11.77
N LEU A 56 -7.77 -3.47 -11.49
CA LEU A 56 -6.98 -2.76 -12.49
C LEU A 56 -5.90 -3.69 -13.07
N ASP A 57 -5.51 -3.45 -14.33
CA ASP A 57 -4.41 -4.16 -14.99
C ASP A 57 -3.06 -3.50 -14.66
N GLU A 58 -2.78 -3.40 -13.35
CA GLU A 58 -1.61 -2.71 -12.80
C GLU A 58 -0.65 -3.71 -12.16
N ARG A 59 0.66 -3.52 -12.41
CA ARG A 59 1.72 -4.33 -11.80
C ARG A 59 2.22 -3.66 -10.53
N VAL A 60 2.21 -4.38 -9.41
CA VAL A 60 2.64 -3.86 -8.11
C VAL A 60 3.92 -4.53 -7.66
N VAL A 61 4.89 -3.73 -7.21
CA VAL A 61 6.09 -4.20 -6.55
C VAL A 61 6.12 -3.63 -5.14
N THR A 62 6.11 -4.49 -4.12
CA THR A 62 6.33 -4.06 -2.74
C THR A 62 7.79 -4.29 -2.35
N VAL A 63 8.36 -3.36 -1.59
CA VAL A 63 9.72 -3.48 -1.06
C VAL A 63 9.66 -3.25 0.43
N GLU A 64 9.82 -4.33 1.20
CA GLU A 64 9.71 -4.29 2.66
C GLU A 64 10.83 -5.12 3.30
N GLU A 65 11.30 -4.66 4.46
CA GLU A 65 12.21 -5.45 5.29
C GLU A 65 11.44 -6.56 6.03
N ILE A 66 10.34 -6.18 6.70
CA ILE A 66 9.40 -7.08 7.35
C ILE A 66 8.07 -6.95 6.61
N PRO A 67 7.45 -8.07 6.15
CA PRO A 67 6.22 -8.00 5.38
C PRO A 67 5.05 -7.58 6.27
N GLU A 68 4.52 -6.38 6.04
CA GLU A 68 3.30 -5.89 6.69
C GLU A 68 2.18 -5.58 5.67
N LEU A 69 2.54 -5.28 4.42
CA LEU A 69 1.56 -5.13 3.33
C LEU A 69 0.95 -6.50 2.97
N GLN A 70 -0.34 -6.47 2.64
CA GLN A 70 -1.12 -7.64 2.23
C GLN A 70 -1.49 -7.58 0.74
N LEU A 71 -0.76 -6.79 -0.05
CA LEU A 71 -1.09 -6.52 -1.46
C LEU A 71 -0.82 -7.73 -2.36
N ASP A 72 0.23 -8.49 -2.06
CA ASP A 72 0.56 -9.76 -2.70
C ASP A 72 -0.56 -10.82 -2.59
N ARG A 73 -1.36 -10.75 -1.52
CA ARG A 73 -2.52 -11.63 -1.31
C ARG A 73 -3.80 -11.13 -1.99
N ARG A 74 -3.84 -9.85 -2.38
CA ARG A 74 -5.05 -9.18 -2.88
C ARG A 74 -4.99 -8.90 -4.38
N LEU A 75 -3.79 -8.71 -4.92
CA LEU A 75 -3.58 -8.31 -6.31
C LEU A 75 -3.00 -9.48 -7.11
N PRO A 76 -3.53 -9.75 -8.33
CA PRO A 76 -3.07 -10.87 -9.14
C PRO A 76 -1.65 -10.69 -9.68
N ASP A 77 -1.21 -9.44 -9.96
CA ASP A 77 0.11 -9.12 -10.49
C ASP A 77 0.92 -8.28 -9.47
N CYS A 78 1.27 -8.91 -8.36
CA CYS A 78 2.03 -8.28 -7.28
C CYS A 78 3.26 -9.11 -6.88
N VAL A 79 4.43 -8.48 -6.90
CA VAL A 79 5.71 -9.08 -6.51
C VAL A 79 6.23 -8.42 -5.23
N ALA A 80 6.35 -9.22 -4.17
CA ALA A 80 6.95 -8.76 -2.91
C ALA A 80 8.47 -8.98 -2.92
N LEU A 81 9.23 -7.89 -3.02
CA LEU A 81 10.67 -7.88 -2.85
C LEU A 81 11.01 -7.75 -1.38
N ARG A 82 11.86 -8.65 -0.91
CA ARG A 82 12.32 -8.73 0.47
C ARG A 82 13.81 -8.98 0.50
N ARG A 83 14.46 -8.53 1.56
CA ARG A 83 15.88 -8.81 1.77
C ARG A 83 16.09 -10.33 1.83
N PRO A 84 16.93 -10.92 0.97
CA PRO A 84 17.27 -12.34 1.10
C PRO A 84 18.06 -12.54 2.40
N THR A 85 17.72 -13.60 3.15
CA THR A 85 18.53 -14.05 4.29
C THR A 85 19.80 -14.70 3.75
N VAL A 86 20.79 -13.88 3.40
CA VAL A 86 22.10 -14.38 2.97
C VAL A 86 22.88 -14.81 4.20
N ARG A 87 23.04 -16.13 4.41
CA ARG A 87 23.99 -16.66 5.39
C ARG A 87 25.36 -16.70 4.70
N TRP A 88 26.18 -15.69 4.93
CA TRP A 88 27.56 -15.70 4.46
C TRP A 88 28.31 -16.83 5.18
N HIS A 89 28.66 -17.89 4.45
CA HIS A 89 29.67 -18.84 4.91
C HIS A 89 31.02 -18.17 4.71
N ARG A 90 31.70 -17.82 5.80
CA ARG A 90 33.11 -17.40 5.74
C ARG A 90 33.95 -18.67 5.53
N SER A 91 34.62 -18.74 4.39
CA SER A 91 35.83 -19.56 4.22
C SER A 91 37.04 -18.78 4.70
#